data_AF-A0A533B682-F1
#
_entry.id   AF-A0A533B682-F1
#
_cell.length_a   1.000
_cell.length_b   1.000
_cell.length_c   1.000
_cell.angle_alpha   90.00
_cell.angle_beta   90.00
_cell.angle_gamma   90.00
#
_symmetry.space_group_name_H-M   'P 1'
#
loop_
_entity.id
_entity.type
_entity.pdbx_description
1 polymer ?
#
loop_
_entity_poly.entity_id
_entity_poly.type
_entity_poly.pdbx_seq_one_letter_code
_entity_poly.pdbx_strand_id
1 'polypeptide(L)' 'MRRFTRLTNAFSKKVENHIHSVAMYVMFYNFCRIHRTLRATPAMAAGVSDHVWSIEEMVGQL' A
#
# COMPACT_ATOMS: atom_id res chain seq x y z
N MET A 1 5.59 6.72 4.97
CA MET A 1 6.26 5.44 5.31
C MET A 1 7.60 5.74 5.97
N ARG A 2 7.90 5.18 7.17
CA ARG A 2 9.16 5.46 7.89
C ARG A 2 10.39 4.73 7.32
N ARG A 3 10.21 3.70 6.49
CA ARG A 3 11.32 2.93 5.89
C ARG A 3 12.19 3.72 4.90
N PHE A 4 11.74 4.89 4.45
CA PHE A 4 12.51 5.81 3.60
C PHE A 4 13.17 6.96 4.36
N THR A 5 12.95 7.05 5.68
CA THR A 5 13.54 8.11 6.51
C THR A 5 14.90 7.68 7.05
N ARG A 6 15.87 8.61 7.07
CA ARG A 6 17.24 8.39 7.58
C ARG A 6 17.26 8.39 9.11
N LEU A 7 18.25 7.72 9.72
CA LEU A 7 18.47 7.66 11.17
C LEU A 7 17.25 7.13 11.95
N THR A 8 16.62 6.05 11.47
CA THR A 8 15.52 5.40 12.17
C THR A 8 15.73 3.89 12.28
N ASN A 9 15.11 3.29 13.30
CA ASN A 9 15.13 1.84 13.50
C ASN A 9 14.20 1.07 12.54
N ALA A 10 13.44 1.75 11.68
CA ALA A 10 12.50 1.15 10.75
C ALA A 10 13.18 0.75 9.43
N PHE A 11 14.30 0.03 9.47
CA PHE A 11 15.01 -0.45 8.28
C PHE A 11 14.83 -1.96 8.07
N SER A 12 15.13 -2.44 6.87
CA SER A 12 15.18 -3.87 6.56
C SER A 12 16.64 -4.29 6.41
N LYS A 13 17.02 -5.45 6.96
CA LYS A 13 18.38 -6.01 6.79
C LYS A 13 18.61 -6.58 5.38
N LYS A 14 17.53 -7.00 4.73
CA LYS A 14 17.49 -7.58 3.37
C LYS A 14 16.68 -6.66 2.46
N VAL A 15 17.13 -6.51 1.21
CA VAL A 15 16.46 -5.65 0.23
C VAL A 15 15.08 -6.21 -0.13
N GLU A 16 14.93 -7.53 -0.17
CA GLU A 16 13.68 -8.23 -0.47
C GLU A 16 12.60 -7.85 0.56
N ASN A 17 12.94 -7.86 1.85
CA ASN A 17 12.02 -7.45 2.91
C ASN A 17 11.61 -5.97 2.81
N HIS A 18 12.49 -5.11 2.29
CA HIS A 18 12.14 -3.73 2.01
C HIS A 18 11.13 -3.66 0.85
N ILE A 19 11.38 -4.39 -0.24
CA ILE A 19 10.48 -4.48 -1.40
C ILE A 19 9.10 -4.97 -0.96
N HIS A 20 9.01 -6.08 -0.21
CA HIS A 20 7.73 -6.61 0.29
C HIS A 20 6.99 -5.60 1.18
N SER A 21 7.69 -4.92 2.09
CA SER A 21 7.05 -3.91 2.94
C SER A 21 6.55 -2.70 2.14
N VAL A 22 7.25 -2.30 1.08
CA VAL A 22 6.83 -1.22 0.20
C VAL A 22 5.61 -1.66 -0.61
N ALA A 23 5.65 -2.85 -1.21
CA ALA A 23 4.53 -3.41 -1.97
C ALA A 23 3.25 -3.47 -1.12
N MET A 24 3.33 -4.03 0.09
CA MET A 24 2.19 -4.14 0.99
C MET A 24 1.59 -2.77 1.37
N TYR A 25 2.44 -1.77 1.62
CA TYR A 25 1.96 -0.41 1.91
C TYR A 25 1.30 0.25 0.70
N VAL A 26 1.92 0.17 -0.47
CA VAL A 26 1.43 0.82 -1.69
C VAL A 26 0.13 0.17 -2.15
N MET A 27 0.02 -1.16 -2.08
CA MET A 27 -1.21 -1.89 -2.37
C MET A 27 -2.35 -1.44 -1.44
N PHE A 28 -2.15 -1.51 -0.12
CA PHE A 28 -3.17 -1.10 0.85
C PHE A 28 -3.59 0.37 0.68
N TYR A 29 -2.64 1.26 0.46
CA TYR A 29 -2.89 2.70 0.32
C TYR A 29 -3.75 3.03 -0.90
N ASN A 30 -3.54 2.32 -2.01
CA ASN A 30 -4.20 2.60 -3.29
C ASN A 30 -5.50 1.81 -3.50
N PHE A 31 -5.60 0.57 -3.00
CA PHE A 31 -6.70 -0.34 -3.33
C PHE A 31 -7.67 -0.59 -2.16
N CYS A 32 -7.21 -0.56 -0.91
CA CYS A 32 -8.06 -0.89 0.25
C CYS A 32 -8.50 0.35 1.04
N ARG A 33 -7.66 1.37 1.14
CA ARG A 33 -7.93 2.54 1.97
C ARG A 33 -8.79 3.56 1.24
N ILE A 34 -9.95 3.90 1.82
CA ILE A 34 -10.75 5.06 1.39
C ILE A 34 -10.10 6.35 1.90
N HIS A 35 -9.88 7.31 1.02
CA HIS A 35 -9.29 8.61 1.38
C HIS A 35 -10.37 9.64 1.61
N ARG A 36 -10.29 10.38 2.72
CA ARG A 36 -11.34 11.30 3.17
C ARG A 36 -11.72 12.36 2.13
N THR A 37 -10.74 12.89 1.40
CA THR A 37 -10.95 13.92 0.37
C THR A 37 -11.54 13.33 -0.92
N LEU A 38 -11.06 12.17 -1.36
CA LEU A 38 -11.55 11.49 -2.57
C LEU A 38 -12.90 10.78 -2.34
N ARG A 39 -13.22 10.45 -1.08
CA ARG A 39 -14.35 9.57 -0.68
C ARG A 39 -14.34 8.19 -1.35
N ALA A 40 -13.24 7.84 -2.00
CA ALA A 40 -12.97 6.59 -2.68
C ALA A 40 -11.49 6.21 -2.48
N THR A 41 -11.07 5.06 -3.01
CA THR A 41 -9.66 4.68 -3.05
C THR A 41 -8.94 5.41 -4.19
N PRO A 42 -7.61 5.62 -4.11
CA PRO A 42 -6.86 6.23 -5.20
C PRO A 42 -6.95 5.43 -6.50
N ALA A 43 -6.97 4.10 -6.43
CA ALA A 43 -7.16 3.25 -7.60
C ALA A 43 -8.53 3.47 -8.26
N MET A 44 -9.59 3.67 -7.48
CA MET A 44 -10.91 4.03 -8.01
C MET A 44 -10.90 5.41 -8.64
N ALA A 45 -10.31 6.42 -7.98
CA ALA A 45 -10.23 7.77 -8.52
C ALA A 45 -9.41 7.83 -9.83
N ALA A 46 -8.44 6.92 -9.99
CA ALA A 46 -7.63 6.78 -11.21
C ALA A 46 -8.27 5.88 -12.29
N GLY A 47 -9.43 5.25 -12.01
CA GLY A 47 -10.09 4.33 -12.95
C GLY A 47 -9.39 2.98 -13.13
N VAL A 48 -8.53 2.58 -12.20
CA VAL A 48 -7.79 1.31 -12.21
C VAL A 48 -8.59 0.17 -11.56
N SER A 49 -9.46 0.51 -10.60
CA SER A 49 -10.38 -0.42 -9.93
C SER A 49 -11.77 0.22 -9.86
N ASP A 50 -12.82 -0.60 -9.86
CA ASP A 50 -14.21 -0.16 -9.72
C ASP A 50 -14.77 -0.36 -8.29
N HIS A 51 -14.00 -0.99 -7.40
CA HIS A 51 -14.39 -1.27 -6.03
C HIS A 51 -13.22 -1.13 -5.04
N VAL A 52 -13.58 -1.13 -3.75
CA VAL A 52 -12.63 -1.17 -2.63
C VAL A 52 -12.21 -2.61 -2.41
N TRP A 53 -10.91 -2.89 -2.48
CA TRP A 53 -10.40 -4.24 -2.30
C TRP A 53 -10.47 -4.69 -0.84
N SER A 54 -10.76 -5.97 -0.62
CA SER A 54 -10.61 -6.60 0.68
C SER A 54 -9.13 -6.86 1.01
N ILE A 55 -8.80 -7.11 2.28
CA ILE A 55 -7.43 -7.44 2.66
C ILE A 55 -7.05 -8.81 2.08
N GLU A 56 -8.00 -9.76 2.07
CA GLU A 56 -7.85 -11.09 1.51
C GLU A 56 -7.51 -11.02 0.01
N GLU A 57 -8.26 -10.21 -0.74
CA GLU A 57 -7.98 -9.97 -2.16
C GLU A 57 -6.60 -9.35 -2.38
N MET A 58 -6.24 -8.33 -1.59
CA MET A 58 -4.92 -7.71 -1.66
C MET A 58 -3.79 -8.72 -1.42
N VAL A 59 -3.92 -9.58 -0.41
CA VAL A 59 -2.92 -10.61 -0.08
C VAL A 59 -2.84 -11.68 -1.18
N GLY A 60 -3.95 -11.99 -1.85
CA GLY A 60 -3.95 -12.91 -3.00
C GLY A 60 -3.17 -12.40 -4.22
N GLN A 61 -2.82 -11.11 -4.26
CA GLN A 61 -2.07 -10.47 -5.36
C GLN A 61 -0.59 -10.19 -5.03
N LEU A 62 -0.14 -10.52 -3.81
CA LEU A 62 1.24 -10.30 -3.32
C LEU A 62 2.07 -11.59 -3.37
#